data_AF-A0A2N6A7G4-F1
#
_entry.id   AF-A0A2N6A7G4-F1
#
_cell.length_a   1.000
_cell.length_b   1.000
_cell.length_c   1.000
_cell.angle_alpha   90.00
_cell.angle_beta   90.00
_cell.angle_gamma   90.00
#
_symmetry.space_group_name_H-M   'P 1'
#
loop_
_entity.id
_entity.type
_entity.pdbx_description
1 polymer ?
#
loop_
_entity_poly.entity_id
_entity_poly.type
_entity_poly.pdbx_seq_one_letter_code
_entity_poly.pdbx_strand_id
1 'polypeptide(L)'
;MHGGATKYFGEFSDQLIGPAAGLQLRYAMTPHLDFGLDGTALRLRYTRRHRRQMGGTYEYQFGDRNFVERYSDGVSGTAWLRLNLFPAEWMNAYITAGGGVLMFRPLDYSNGDAAYPGDETILALAVPLGAGLEWYLNRNLSVQLGVTGHLVMSAELDAFDSGRLVELMESSQSGLPPNPDREKTANDSYLTLALGITWYLFDDNDYDGDALPNAAEAEAGTNPHDADTDGDGLNDFEEVRIHLTNPLLWDTDKDVLSDFVEVTRYRTDPLKSDTDGDGLSDREELLDYKTDPLDKDTENDGLIDAEEKRLGCNPKKVDTDGDGLYDGDEVIVHRTNPVLPDSDGEGINDHDEVRVYRTDPNNADSDSDGLTDYEEIRLFRTDPLKPDTDSDGVSDYDELRRYRTDPLKAGGGSGPYRK
;
A
#
# COMPACT_ATOMS: atom_id res chain seq x y z
N MET A 1 5.85 -32.73 -5.26
CA MET A 1 5.36 -33.86 -6.08
C MET A 1 3.86 -33.94 -5.96
N HIS A 2 3.14 -34.39 -6.99
CA HIS A 2 1.70 -34.53 -6.91
C HIS A 2 1.20 -35.77 -7.65
N GLY A 3 0.05 -36.28 -7.21
CA GLY A 3 -0.64 -37.42 -7.79
C GLY A 3 -2.13 -37.12 -7.90
N GLY A 4 -2.78 -37.65 -8.91
CA GLY A 4 -4.12 -37.20 -9.25
C GLY A 4 -4.83 -38.05 -10.29
N ALA A 5 -5.91 -37.47 -10.78
CA ALA A 5 -6.81 -38.06 -11.75
C ALA A 5 -7.07 -37.06 -12.89
N THR A 6 -7.07 -37.55 -14.11
CA THR A 6 -7.33 -36.79 -15.32
C THR A 6 -8.63 -37.22 -15.99
N LYS A 7 -9.38 -36.24 -16.48
CA LYS A 7 -10.59 -36.44 -17.28
C LYS A 7 -10.48 -35.67 -18.59
N TYR A 8 -10.74 -36.35 -19.69
CA TYR A 8 -10.73 -35.79 -21.04
C TYR A 8 -12.09 -35.19 -21.42
N PHE A 9 -12.08 -34.12 -22.20
CA PHE A 9 -13.25 -33.45 -22.77
C PHE A 9 -12.99 -33.13 -24.25
N GLY A 10 -13.64 -33.88 -25.13
CA GLY A 10 -13.58 -33.75 -26.58
C GLY A 10 -14.77 -34.45 -27.24
N GLU A 11 -14.71 -34.67 -28.55
CA GLU A 11 -15.83 -35.21 -29.35
C GLU A 11 -16.34 -36.59 -28.90
N PHE A 12 -15.47 -37.41 -28.31
CA PHE A 12 -15.79 -38.73 -27.76
C PHE A 12 -15.79 -38.71 -26.22
N SER A 13 -16.46 -37.72 -25.62
CA SER A 13 -16.52 -37.60 -24.15
C SER A 13 -17.33 -38.76 -23.53
N ASP A 14 -16.65 -39.65 -22.81
CA ASP A 14 -17.27 -40.57 -21.85
C ASP A 14 -16.77 -40.29 -20.43
N GLN A 15 -17.49 -40.73 -19.40
CA GLN A 15 -17.25 -40.46 -17.97
C GLN A 15 -16.00 -41.16 -17.39
N LEU A 16 -14.99 -41.46 -18.21
CA LEU A 16 -13.81 -42.23 -17.80
C LEU A 16 -12.73 -41.32 -17.21
N ILE A 17 -12.03 -41.86 -16.21
CA ILE A 17 -10.98 -41.15 -15.45
C ILE A 17 -9.69 -41.96 -15.56
N GLY A 18 -8.58 -41.28 -15.84
CA GLY A 18 -7.25 -41.88 -15.83
C GLY A 18 -6.37 -41.32 -14.71
N PRO A 19 -5.26 -42.00 -14.37
CA PRO A 19 -4.30 -41.50 -13.38
C PRO A 19 -3.38 -40.42 -13.95
N ALA A 20 -2.90 -39.53 -13.07
CA ALA A 20 -1.83 -38.58 -13.35
C ALA A 20 -0.86 -38.48 -12.16
N ALA A 21 0.40 -38.20 -12.44
CA ALA A 21 1.42 -37.92 -11.44
C ALA A 21 2.49 -36.99 -12.02
N GLY A 22 2.98 -36.07 -11.19
CA GLY A 22 3.91 -35.05 -11.65
C GLY A 22 4.86 -34.53 -10.59
N LEU A 23 5.89 -33.86 -11.08
CA LEU A 23 6.86 -33.14 -10.27
C LEU A 23 6.79 -31.65 -10.61
N GLN A 24 6.71 -30.85 -9.56
CA GLN A 24 6.57 -29.40 -9.63
C GLN A 24 7.80 -28.78 -8.96
N LEU A 25 8.42 -27.83 -9.65
CA LEU A 25 9.41 -26.91 -9.10
C LEU A 25 8.76 -25.54 -8.96
N ARG A 26 9.01 -24.86 -7.84
CA ARG A 26 8.42 -23.57 -7.52
C ARG A 26 9.51 -22.61 -7.05
N TYR A 27 9.40 -21.36 -7.47
CA TYR A 27 10.17 -20.23 -6.99
C TYR A 27 9.21 -19.12 -6.53
N ALA A 28 9.24 -18.79 -5.25
CA ALA A 28 8.44 -17.68 -4.69
C ALA A 28 9.16 -16.36 -5.01
N MET A 29 8.50 -15.45 -5.73
CA MET A 29 9.06 -14.14 -6.07
C MET A 29 8.72 -13.11 -4.99
N THR A 30 7.47 -13.12 -4.55
CA THR A 30 6.92 -12.32 -3.45
C THR A 30 5.88 -13.15 -2.70
N PRO A 31 5.42 -12.74 -1.49
CA PRO A 31 4.37 -13.46 -0.77
C PRO A 31 3.09 -13.67 -1.60
N HIS A 32 2.82 -12.79 -2.57
CA HIS A 32 1.63 -12.81 -3.40
C HIS A 32 1.80 -13.48 -4.78
N LEU A 33 3.03 -13.76 -5.21
CA LEU A 33 3.32 -14.22 -6.56
C LEU A 33 4.43 -15.28 -6.58
N ASP A 34 4.08 -16.46 -7.12
CA ASP A 34 5.04 -17.52 -7.40
C ASP A 34 5.16 -17.78 -8.90
N PHE A 35 6.34 -18.26 -9.30
CA PHE A 35 6.58 -18.87 -10.59
C PHE A 35 6.88 -20.34 -10.41
N GLY A 36 6.50 -21.18 -11.36
CA GLY A 36 6.96 -22.56 -11.33
C GLY A 36 6.87 -23.31 -12.65
N LEU A 37 7.52 -24.46 -12.62
CA LEU A 37 7.58 -25.42 -13.71
C LEU A 37 6.98 -26.73 -13.22
N ASP A 38 6.17 -27.36 -14.06
CA ASP A 38 5.53 -28.63 -13.78
C ASP A 38 5.75 -29.63 -14.91
N GLY A 39 6.14 -30.85 -14.54
CA GLY A 39 6.22 -32.00 -15.45
C GLY A 39 5.26 -33.08 -14.99
N THR A 40 4.22 -33.37 -15.78
CA THR A 40 3.16 -34.32 -15.41
C THR A 40 3.04 -35.45 -16.43
N ALA A 41 3.11 -36.69 -15.95
CA ALA A 41 2.76 -37.88 -16.73
C ALA A 41 1.29 -38.24 -16.44
N LEU A 42 0.51 -38.49 -17.49
CA LEU A 42 -0.92 -38.73 -17.39
C LEU A 42 -1.39 -39.76 -18.40
N ARG A 43 -2.51 -40.42 -18.09
CA ARG A 43 -3.21 -41.30 -19.02
C ARG A 43 -4.62 -40.78 -19.26
N LEU A 44 -4.95 -40.51 -20.51
CA LEU A 44 -6.30 -40.15 -20.93
C LEU A 44 -7.05 -41.42 -21.33
N ARG A 45 -8.30 -41.54 -20.88
CA ARG A 45 -9.21 -42.64 -21.23
C ARG A 45 -10.37 -42.10 -22.05
N TYR A 46 -10.67 -42.77 -23.15
CA TYR A 46 -11.77 -42.42 -24.04
C TYR A 46 -12.34 -43.71 -24.68
N THR A 47 -13.53 -43.62 -25.27
CA THR A 47 -14.13 -44.76 -25.99
C THR A 47 -14.16 -44.49 -27.48
N ARG A 48 -14.00 -45.55 -28.27
CA ARG A 48 -14.05 -45.53 -29.72
C ARG A 48 -15.20 -46.39 -30.22
N ARG A 49 -15.99 -45.86 -31.16
CA ARG A 49 -17.02 -46.65 -31.85
C ARG A 49 -16.37 -47.49 -32.97
N HIS A 50 -16.59 -48.80 -32.95
CA HIS A 50 -16.09 -49.69 -34.00
C HIS A 50 -16.86 -49.45 -35.33
N ARG A 51 -16.16 -49.31 -36.47
CA ARG A 51 -16.77 -49.36 -37.82
C ARG A 51 -16.14 -50.51 -38.60
N ARG A 52 -16.87 -51.62 -38.80
CA ARG A 52 -16.42 -52.67 -39.72
C ARG A 52 -16.59 -52.18 -41.16
N GLN A 53 -15.54 -52.32 -41.97
CA GLN A 53 -15.60 -52.17 -43.42
C GLN A 53 -16.10 -53.51 -44.00
N MET A 54 -17.37 -53.59 -44.41
CA MET A 54 -17.81 -54.62 -45.36
C MET A 54 -18.11 -53.91 -46.68
N GLY A 55 -17.53 -54.43 -47.75
CA GLY A 55 -17.63 -53.86 -49.08
C GLY A 55 -19.07 -53.78 -49.59
N GLY A 56 -19.35 -52.69 -50.32
CA GLY A 56 -20.43 -52.60 -51.30
C GLY A 56 -21.83 -52.31 -50.75
N THR A 57 -22.33 -51.11 -51.10
CA THR A 57 -23.71 -50.62 -51.00
C THR A 57 -24.25 -50.29 -49.60
N TYR A 58 -24.77 -49.07 -49.49
CA TYR A 58 -25.21 -48.40 -48.27
C TYR A 58 -26.34 -49.15 -47.54
N GLU A 59 -26.11 -49.47 -46.28
CA GLU A 59 -27.18 -49.75 -45.33
C GLU A 59 -26.87 -49.07 -43.98
N TYR A 60 -27.66 -48.04 -43.66
CA TYR A 60 -27.68 -47.44 -42.33
C TYR A 60 -28.40 -48.40 -41.39
N GLN A 61 -27.65 -49.26 -40.69
CA GLN A 61 -28.19 -50.00 -39.56
C GLN A 61 -27.57 -49.48 -38.26
N PHE A 62 -28.36 -48.68 -37.54
CA PHE A 62 -28.18 -48.45 -36.12
C PHE A 62 -28.48 -49.77 -35.38
N GLY A 63 -27.44 -50.58 -35.15
CA GLY A 63 -27.55 -51.85 -34.42
C GLY A 63 -26.24 -52.21 -33.70
N ASP A 64 -26.39 -52.52 -32.41
CA ASP A 64 -25.42 -52.95 -31.38
C ASP A 64 -24.06 -52.24 -31.28
N ARG A 65 -23.97 -51.43 -30.21
CA ARG A 65 -22.89 -50.53 -29.87
C ARG A 65 -21.70 -51.29 -29.27
N ASN A 66 -20.78 -51.76 -30.12
CA ASN A 66 -19.46 -52.18 -29.65
C ASN A 66 -18.57 -50.94 -29.50
N PHE A 67 -18.60 -50.31 -28.33
CA PHE A 67 -17.59 -49.35 -27.90
C PHE A 67 -16.34 -50.11 -27.48
N VAL A 68 -15.17 -49.63 -27.91
CA VAL A 68 -13.88 -50.14 -27.48
C VAL A 68 -13.21 -49.06 -26.65
N GLU A 69 -12.84 -49.38 -25.41
CA GLU A 69 -12.06 -48.48 -24.56
C GLU A 69 -10.65 -48.33 -25.13
N ARG A 70 -10.17 -47.09 -25.17
CA ARG A 70 -8.83 -46.72 -25.66
C ARG A 70 -8.14 -45.80 -24.67
N TYR A 71 -6.82 -45.75 -24.79
CA TYR A 71 -5.92 -45.06 -23.87
C TYR A 71 -4.90 -44.24 -24.65
N SER A 72 -4.61 -43.03 -24.18
CA SER A 72 -3.49 -42.22 -24.65
C SER A 72 -2.60 -41.88 -23.47
N ASP A 73 -1.31 -42.20 -23.56
CA ASP A 73 -0.33 -41.85 -22.54
C ASP A 73 0.33 -40.53 -22.94
N GLY A 74 0.42 -39.59 -22.00
CA GLY A 74 0.93 -38.25 -22.22
C GLY A 74 1.92 -37.82 -21.15
N VAL A 75 2.84 -36.93 -21.55
CA VAL A 75 3.74 -36.20 -20.67
C VAL A 75 3.62 -34.71 -21.02
N SER A 76 3.24 -33.90 -20.03
CA SER A 76 3.19 -32.44 -20.16
C SER A 76 4.36 -31.78 -19.45
N GLY A 77 4.82 -30.67 -20.01
CA GLY A 77 5.76 -29.74 -19.38
C GLY A 77 5.16 -28.33 -19.45
N THR A 78 4.85 -27.74 -18.31
CA THR A 78 4.19 -26.43 -18.24
C THR A 78 4.93 -25.46 -17.33
N ALA A 79 4.93 -24.18 -17.71
CA ALA A 79 5.33 -23.08 -16.86
C ALA A 79 4.08 -22.31 -16.44
N TRP A 80 3.99 -21.92 -15.17
CA TRP A 80 2.83 -21.21 -14.62
C TRP A 80 3.25 -20.10 -13.67
N LEU A 81 2.42 -19.07 -13.62
CA LEU A 81 2.40 -18.07 -12.55
C LEU A 81 1.28 -18.44 -11.59
N ARG A 82 1.52 -18.23 -10.30
CA ARG A 82 0.55 -18.41 -9.24
C ARG A 82 0.35 -17.10 -8.50
N LEU A 83 -0.91 -16.71 -8.36
CA LEU A 83 -1.32 -15.60 -7.51
C LEU A 83 -1.86 -16.15 -6.19
N ASN A 84 -1.22 -15.78 -5.10
CA ASN A 84 -1.61 -16.12 -3.74
C ASN A 84 -2.60 -15.08 -3.23
N LEU A 85 -3.87 -15.47 -3.13
CA LEU A 85 -4.99 -14.57 -2.83
C LEU A 85 -5.00 -14.13 -1.37
N PHE A 86 -4.68 -15.07 -0.47
CA PHE A 86 -4.69 -14.88 0.98
C PHE A 86 -3.51 -15.63 1.59
N PRO A 87 -2.27 -15.12 1.47
CA PRO A 87 -1.12 -15.76 2.09
C PRO A 87 -1.25 -15.65 3.61
N ALA A 88 -1.44 -16.77 4.29
CA ALA A 88 -1.40 -16.89 5.73
C ALA A 88 -0.43 -18.01 6.14
N GLU A 89 0.08 -17.96 7.37
CA GLU A 89 1.09 -18.90 7.87
C GLU A 89 0.65 -20.37 7.82
N TRP A 90 -0.66 -20.65 7.88
CA TRP A 90 -1.21 -22.00 7.93
C TRP A 90 -1.86 -22.45 6.62
N MET A 91 -2.24 -21.52 5.75
CA MET A 91 -2.94 -21.82 4.50
C MET A 91 -2.78 -20.70 3.47
N ASN A 92 -2.77 -21.08 2.20
CA ASN A 92 -2.77 -20.18 1.07
C ASN A 92 -3.76 -20.65 0.00
N ALA A 93 -4.72 -19.78 -0.36
CA ALA A 93 -5.59 -19.99 -1.50
C ALA A 93 -5.01 -19.33 -2.74
N TYR A 94 -4.95 -20.06 -3.85
CA TYR A 94 -4.24 -19.58 -5.04
C TYR A 94 -4.98 -19.85 -6.34
N ILE A 95 -4.65 -19.05 -7.36
CA ILE A 95 -4.98 -19.31 -8.77
C ILE A 95 -3.70 -19.40 -9.59
N THR A 96 -3.70 -20.25 -10.61
CA THR A 96 -2.57 -20.43 -11.52
C THR A 96 -2.97 -20.24 -12.97
N ALA A 97 -2.11 -19.60 -13.75
CA ALA A 97 -2.24 -19.52 -15.20
C ALA A 97 -0.88 -19.69 -15.85
N GLY A 98 -0.82 -20.34 -17.01
CA GLY A 98 0.47 -20.64 -17.63
C GLY A 98 0.38 -21.06 -19.08
N GLY A 99 1.50 -21.60 -19.56
CA GLY A 99 1.63 -22.15 -20.89
C GLY A 99 2.64 -23.28 -20.90
N GLY A 100 2.45 -24.23 -21.79
CA GLY A 100 3.34 -25.37 -21.91
C GLY A 100 3.04 -26.24 -23.10
N VAL A 101 3.62 -27.42 -23.07
CA VAL A 101 3.48 -28.42 -24.12
C VAL A 101 3.01 -29.74 -23.53
N LEU A 102 2.20 -30.45 -24.30
CA LEU A 102 1.79 -31.83 -24.05
C LEU A 102 2.33 -32.69 -25.19
N MET A 103 3.13 -33.68 -24.82
CA MET A 103 3.53 -34.76 -25.71
C MET A 103 2.63 -35.95 -25.43
N PHE A 104 1.98 -36.52 -26.44
CA PHE A 104 1.14 -37.70 -26.23
C PHE A 104 1.38 -38.77 -27.30
N ARG A 105 1.09 -40.00 -26.91
CA ARG A 105 1.15 -41.18 -27.77
C ARG A 105 -0.15 -41.98 -27.64
N PRO A 106 -0.97 -42.07 -28.70
CA PRO A 106 -2.14 -42.93 -28.70
C PRO A 106 -1.69 -44.41 -28.65
N LEU A 107 -2.28 -45.20 -27.75
CA LEU A 107 -1.95 -46.63 -27.60
C LEU A 107 -3.12 -47.50 -28.06
N ASP A 108 -2.89 -48.34 -29.08
CA ASP A 108 -3.87 -49.29 -29.60
C ASP A 108 -3.63 -50.70 -29.05
N TYR A 109 -4.20 -51.00 -27.89
CA TYR A 109 -4.23 -52.36 -27.33
C TYR A 109 -5.57 -53.05 -27.64
N SER A 110 -5.77 -53.50 -28.89
CA SER A 110 -6.57 -54.71 -29.17
C SER A 110 -6.66 -55.00 -30.67
N ASN A 111 -6.29 -56.24 -31.00
CA ASN A 111 -6.70 -57.02 -32.16
C ASN A 111 -6.50 -56.41 -33.56
N GLY A 112 -5.29 -56.61 -34.11
CA GLY A 112 -5.10 -57.12 -35.48
C GLY A 112 -5.55 -56.28 -36.68
N ASP A 113 -6.22 -55.15 -36.49
CA ASP A 113 -6.47 -54.18 -37.55
C ASP A 113 -5.22 -53.30 -37.68
N ALA A 114 -4.70 -53.26 -38.90
CA ALA A 114 -3.38 -52.72 -39.21
C ALA A 114 -3.18 -51.31 -38.65
N ALA A 115 -2.15 -51.18 -37.80
CA ALA A 115 -1.50 -49.91 -37.54
C ALA A 115 -1.07 -49.30 -38.88
N TYR A 116 -1.60 -48.14 -39.21
CA TYR A 116 -1.15 -47.33 -40.34
C TYR A 116 -1.05 -45.87 -39.90
N PRO A 117 -0.06 -45.15 -40.43
CA PRO A 117 1.29 -45.03 -39.92
C PRO A 117 1.42 -43.84 -38.96
N GLY A 118 2.29 -43.99 -37.96
CA GLY A 118 2.74 -42.87 -37.13
C GLY A 118 2.92 -43.28 -35.69
N ASP A 119 4.01 -43.99 -35.40
CA ASP A 119 4.57 -44.12 -34.04
C ASP A 119 5.11 -42.77 -33.51
N GLU A 120 4.59 -41.67 -34.06
CA GLU A 120 5.08 -40.32 -33.91
C GLU A 120 4.38 -39.68 -32.71
N THR A 121 5.19 -39.20 -31.78
CA THR A 121 4.71 -38.43 -30.62
C THR A 121 4.14 -37.11 -31.13
N ILE A 122 2.90 -36.82 -30.78
CA ILE A 122 2.26 -35.56 -31.15
C ILE A 122 2.57 -34.54 -30.05
N LEU A 123 3.00 -33.34 -30.46
CA LEU A 123 3.28 -32.21 -29.59
C LEU A 123 2.16 -31.18 -29.74
N ALA A 124 1.47 -30.88 -28.64
CA ALA A 124 0.41 -29.88 -28.60
C ALA A 124 0.74 -28.77 -27.59
N LEU A 125 0.33 -27.53 -27.89
CA LEU A 125 0.41 -26.44 -26.92
C LEU A 125 -0.73 -26.57 -25.91
N ALA A 126 -0.42 -26.41 -24.62
CA ALA A 126 -1.35 -26.51 -23.52
C ALA A 126 -1.34 -25.23 -22.67
N VAL A 127 -2.52 -24.70 -22.36
CA VAL A 127 -2.71 -23.56 -21.47
C VAL A 127 -3.33 -24.07 -20.16
N PRO A 128 -2.53 -24.26 -19.09
CA PRO A 128 -3.05 -24.58 -17.77
C PRO A 128 -3.70 -23.37 -17.12
N LEU A 129 -4.91 -23.56 -16.61
CA LEU A 129 -5.62 -22.66 -15.72
C LEU A 129 -6.06 -23.45 -14.50
N GLY A 130 -5.73 -22.99 -13.31
CA GLY A 130 -5.99 -23.76 -12.10
C GLY A 130 -6.28 -22.90 -10.89
N ALA A 131 -6.79 -23.56 -9.87
CA ALA A 131 -7.00 -23.00 -8.54
C ALA A 131 -6.76 -24.09 -7.50
N GLY A 132 -6.40 -23.67 -6.29
CA GLY A 132 -6.16 -24.63 -5.23
C GLY A 132 -6.01 -24.00 -3.86
N LEU A 133 -5.83 -24.89 -2.90
CA LEU A 133 -5.51 -24.59 -1.51
C LEU A 133 -4.21 -25.29 -1.16
N GLU A 134 -3.36 -24.61 -0.43
CA GLU A 134 -2.14 -25.15 0.13
C GLU A 134 -2.16 -24.95 1.64
N TRP A 135 -1.86 -26.00 2.39
CA TRP A 135 -1.76 -25.97 3.85
C TRP A 135 -0.32 -26.22 4.25
N TYR A 136 0.24 -25.31 5.04
CA TYR A 136 1.58 -25.45 5.58
C TYR A 136 1.49 -26.30 6.85
N LEU A 137 2.12 -27.48 6.81
CA LEU A 137 2.21 -28.35 7.99
C LEU A 137 3.36 -27.92 8.91
N ASN A 138 4.44 -27.42 8.31
CA ASN A 138 5.55 -26.73 8.94
C ASN A 138 6.27 -25.87 7.88
N ARG A 139 7.37 -25.21 8.26
CA ARG A 139 8.15 -24.32 7.37
C ARG A 139 8.70 -25.01 6.11
N ASN A 140 8.86 -26.34 6.11
CA ASN A 140 9.53 -27.10 5.05
C ASN A 140 8.58 -28.08 4.34
N LEU A 141 7.33 -28.19 4.78
CA LEU A 141 6.37 -29.17 4.29
C LEU A 141 4.97 -28.56 4.20
N SER A 142 4.41 -28.62 3.00
CA SER A 142 3.01 -28.31 2.75
C SER A 142 2.30 -29.43 2.00
N VAL A 143 0.98 -29.44 2.14
CA VAL A 143 0.08 -30.27 1.36
C VAL A 143 -0.78 -29.34 0.52
N GLN A 144 -0.90 -29.64 -0.78
CA GLN A 144 -1.72 -28.87 -1.70
C GLN A 144 -2.83 -29.72 -2.29
N LEU A 145 -4.01 -29.12 -2.45
CA LEU A 145 -5.11 -29.65 -3.23
C LEU A 145 -5.39 -28.66 -4.35
N GLY A 146 -5.30 -29.13 -5.60
CA GLY A 146 -5.46 -28.28 -6.77
C GLY A 146 -6.33 -28.91 -7.85
N VAL A 147 -7.01 -28.05 -8.59
CA VAL A 147 -7.72 -28.38 -9.82
C VAL A 147 -7.12 -27.55 -10.94
N THR A 148 -6.69 -28.21 -12.02
CA THR A 148 -6.09 -27.54 -13.18
C THR A 148 -6.76 -28.04 -14.46
N GLY A 149 -7.41 -27.13 -15.18
CA GLY A 149 -7.87 -27.34 -16.53
C GLY A 149 -6.77 -27.01 -17.53
N HIS A 150 -6.56 -27.88 -18.50
CA HIS A 150 -5.63 -27.68 -19.61
C HIS A 150 -6.41 -27.54 -20.90
N LEU A 151 -6.36 -26.34 -21.49
CA LEU A 151 -6.87 -26.09 -22.83
C LEU A 151 -5.78 -26.49 -23.83
N VAL A 152 -6.06 -27.44 -24.73
CA VAL A 152 -5.07 -27.93 -25.68
C VAL A 152 -5.38 -27.39 -27.06
N MET A 153 -4.42 -26.71 -27.67
CA MET A 153 -4.58 -26.13 -29.02
C MET A 153 -4.22 -27.16 -30.09
N SER A 154 -4.82 -28.34 -30.00
CA SER A 154 -4.74 -29.43 -30.97
C SER A 154 -6.08 -30.16 -30.99
N ALA A 155 -6.50 -30.59 -32.18
CA ALA A 155 -7.69 -31.41 -32.40
C ALA A 155 -7.35 -32.91 -32.52
N GLU A 156 -6.12 -33.30 -32.14
CA GLU A 156 -5.59 -34.65 -32.40
C GLU A 156 -5.38 -35.46 -31.11
N LEU A 157 -5.88 -35.04 -29.94
CA LEU A 157 -5.55 -35.71 -28.67
C LEU A 157 -6.05 -37.16 -28.60
N ASP A 158 -7.11 -37.47 -29.36
CA ASP A 158 -7.69 -38.79 -29.56
C ASP A 158 -7.19 -39.50 -30.84
N ALA A 159 -6.26 -38.88 -31.55
CA ALA A 159 -5.69 -39.27 -32.84
C ALA A 159 -6.72 -39.42 -33.98
N PHE A 160 -7.85 -38.70 -33.93
CA PHE A 160 -8.92 -38.81 -34.92
C PHE A 160 -8.95 -37.70 -35.99
N ASP A 161 -8.25 -36.58 -35.85
CA ASP A 161 -8.05 -35.65 -36.98
C ASP A 161 -6.94 -36.14 -37.91
N SER A 162 -7.27 -37.17 -38.69
CA SER A 162 -6.38 -37.72 -39.70
C SER A 162 -6.34 -36.83 -40.96
N GLY A 163 -6.08 -35.52 -40.80
CA GLY A 163 -5.78 -34.62 -41.92
C GLY A 163 -4.57 -35.12 -42.73
N ARG A 164 -3.58 -35.70 -42.04
CA ARG A 164 -2.39 -36.33 -42.65
C ARG A 164 -2.71 -37.58 -43.48
N LEU A 165 -3.78 -38.30 -43.15
CA LEU A 165 -4.24 -39.47 -43.91
C LEU A 165 -4.97 -39.05 -45.20
N VAL A 166 -5.59 -37.87 -45.23
CA VAL A 166 -6.18 -37.33 -46.46
C VAL A 166 -5.09 -36.85 -47.42
N GLU A 167 -4.05 -36.18 -46.92
CA GLU A 167 -2.90 -35.75 -47.73
C GLU A 167 -2.09 -36.93 -48.29
N LEU A 168 -1.87 -37.98 -47.49
CA LEU A 168 -1.24 -39.22 -47.95
C LEU A 168 -2.15 -40.01 -48.92
N MET A 169 -3.47 -39.98 -48.73
CA MET A 169 -4.41 -40.63 -49.64
C MET A 169 -4.62 -39.87 -50.96
N GLU A 170 -4.43 -38.54 -51.03
CA GLU A 170 -4.40 -37.80 -52.30
C GLU A 170 -3.25 -38.26 -53.21
N SER A 171 -2.16 -38.77 -52.64
CA SER A 171 -1.04 -39.33 -53.40
C SER A 171 -1.26 -40.79 -53.88
N SER A 172 -2.30 -41.47 -53.39
CA SER A 172 -2.62 -42.86 -53.74
C SER A 172 -3.93 -42.94 -54.53
N GLN A 173 -3.89 -43.53 -55.73
CA GLN A 173 -5.02 -43.64 -56.67
C GLN A 173 -6.17 -44.57 -56.21
N SER A 174 -6.63 -44.48 -54.97
CA SER A 174 -7.88 -45.10 -54.53
C SER A 174 -8.68 -44.12 -53.70
N GLY A 175 -9.36 -43.20 -54.40
CA GLY A 175 -10.23 -42.21 -53.79
C GLY A 175 -11.37 -42.85 -53.01
N LEU A 176 -11.38 -42.62 -51.70
CA LEU A 176 -12.61 -42.58 -50.92
C LEU A 176 -13.10 -41.13 -50.93
N PRO A 177 -14.42 -40.88 -51.09
CA PRO A 177 -14.94 -39.52 -51.07
C PRO A 177 -14.69 -38.88 -49.70
N PRO A 178 -14.37 -37.57 -49.66
CA PRO A 178 -14.26 -36.85 -48.40
C PRO A 178 -15.60 -36.93 -47.65
N ASN A 179 -15.53 -37.24 -46.36
CA ASN A 179 -16.71 -37.39 -45.52
C ASN A 179 -17.41 -36.01 -45.37
N PRO A 180 -18.66 -35.84 -45.82
CA PRO A 180 -19.33 -34.53 -45.86
C PRO A 180 -19.81 -34.03 -44.49
N ASP A 181 -19.78 -34.87 -43.46
CA ASP A 181 -20.17 -34.52 -42.08
C ASP A 181 -18.98 -34.08 -41.20
N ARG A 182 -17.82 -33.73 -41.80
CA ARG A 182 -16.66 -33.21 -41.07
C ARG A 182 -16.92 -31.77 -40.62
N GLU A 183 -17.54 -31.60 -39.46
CA GLU A 183 -17.36 -30.37 -38.70
C GLU A 183 -15.86 -30.21 -38.41
N LYS A 184 -15.29 -29.03 -38.71
CA LYS A 184 -13.99 -28.63 -38.16
C LYS A 184 -14.17 -28.54 -36.67
N THR A 185 -13.62 -29.48 -35.95
CA THR A 185 -14.12 -29.75 -34.62
C THR A 185 -13.09 -29.32 -33.58
N ALA A 186 -13.63 -28.93 -32.42
CA ALA A 186 -13.08 -27.91 -31.55
C ALA A 186 -11.82 -28.36 -30.82
N ASN A 187 -10.99 -27.41 -30.38
CA ASN A 187 -9.82 -27.65 -29.52
C ASN A 187 -10.17 -28.61 -28.36
N ASP A 188 -9.40 -29.69 -28.22
CA ASP A 188 -9.57 -30.64 -27.12
C ASP A 188 -9.13 -30.04 -25.78
N SER A 189 -9.69 -30.55 -24.68
CA SER A 189 -9.26 -30.14 -23.34
C SER A 189 -9.27 -31.30 -22.36
N TYR A 190 -8.50 -31.18 -21.29
CA TYR A 190 -8.57 -32.13 -20.19
C TYR A 190 -8.48 -31.41 -18.84
N LEU A 191 -9.08 -32.01 -17.83
CA LEU A 191 -9.06 -31.54 -16.45
C LEU A 191 -8.22 -32.51 -15.62
N THR A 192 -7.31 -31.95 -14.82
CA THR A 192 -6.53 -32.67 -13.82
C THR A 192 -6.99 -32.26 -12.44
N LEU A 193 -7.35 -33.25 -11.61
CA LEU A 193 -7.54 -33.09 -10.17
C LEU A 193 -6.32 -33.68 -9.48
N ALA A 194 -5.57 -32.87 -8.73
CA ALA A 194 -4.31 -33.29 -8.13
C ALA A 194 -4.28 -33.04 -6.62
N LEU A 195 -3.75 -34.03 -5.91
CA LEU A 195 -3.30 -33.93 -4.52
C LEU A 195 -1.77 -33.92 -4.53
N GLY A 196 -1.18 -32.87 -3.99
CA GLY A 196 0.27 -32.67 -3.96
C GLY A 196 0.83 -32.62 -2.56
N ILE A 197 2.07 -33.09 -2.41
CA ILE A 197 2.93 -32.83 -1.27
C ILE A 197 4.11 -32.01 -1.78
N THR A 198 4.32 -30.84 -1.19
CA THR A 198 5.44 -29.98 -1.53
C THR A 198 6.41 -29.97 -0.35
N TRP A 199 7.64 -30.38 -0.60
CA TRP A 199 8.75 -30.14 0.30
C TRP A 199 9.50 -28.92 -0.18
N TYR A 200 9.61 -27.94 0.69
CA TYR A 200 10.42 -26.75 0.45
C TYR A 200 11.86 -27.07 0.84
N LEU A 201 12.74 -27.00 -0.15
CA LEU A 201 14.19 -27.13 0.01
C LEU A 201 14.75 -25.71 0.17
N PHE A 202 14.40 -25.01 1.26
CA PHE A 202 15.06 -23.77 1.63
C PHE A 202 16.20 -24.09 2.60
N ASP A 203 17.32 -23.40 2.41
CA ASP A 203 18.34 -23.21 3.44
C ASP A 203 17.71 -22.25 4.45
N ASP A 204 17.53 -22.67 5.70
CA ASP A 204 17.02 -21.81 6.79
C ASP A 204 18.06 -20.71 7.04
N ASN A 205 17.97 -19.61 6.28
CA ASN A 205 18.80 -18.44 6.40
C ASN A 205 18.10 -17.32 7.19
N ASP A 206 17.18 -17.63 8.08
CA ASP A 206 16.46 -16.67 8.94
C ASP A 206 16.13 -17.42 10.24
N TYR A 207 16.97 -17.28 11.28
CA TYR A 207 16.86 -18.15 12.46
C TYR A 207 15.88 -17.68 13.53
N ASP A 208 15.63 -16.38 13.66
CA ASP A 208 14.65 -15.81 14.61
C ASP A 208 13.27 -15.60 13.97
N GLY A 209 13.17 -15.58 12.64
CA GLY A 209 11.91 -15.57 11.91
C GLY A 209 11.26 -14.18 11.85
N ASP A 210 12.05 -13.12 11.88
CA ASP A 210 11.61 -11.73 11.70
C ASP A 210 11.46 -11.33 10.22
N ALA A 211 11.79 -12.25 9.30
CA ALA A 211 11.82 -12.08 7.84
C ALA A 211 13.04 -11.32 7.29
N LEU A 212 14.03 -10.99 8.12
CA LEU A 212 15.35 -10.55 7.71
C LEU A 212 16.27 -11.77 7.58
N PRO A 213 16.83 -12.07 6.40
CA PRO A 213 17.73 -13.21 6.29
C PRO A 213 19.05 -12.97 7.04
N ASN A 214 19.61 -13.98 7.71
CA ASN A 214 20.94 -14.04 8.36
C ASN A 214 22.07 -13.38 7.57
N ALA A 215 22.02 -13.44 6.24
CA ALA A 215 23.00 -12.76 5.38
C ALA A 215 22.81 -11.23 5.38
N ALA A 216 21.57 -10.76 5.35
CA ALA A 216 21.21 -9.35 5.50
C ALA A 216 21.41 -8.86 6.94
N GLU A 217 21.15 -9.69 7.94
CA GLU A 217 21.45 -9.39 9.34
C GLU A 217 22.95 -9.17 9.56
N ALA A 218 23.79 -10.03 8.97
CA ALA A 218 25.25 -9.84 8.98
C ALA A 218 25.70 -8.55 8.28
N GLU A 219 24.97 -8.07 7.27
CA GLU A 219 25.23 -6.78 6.60
C GLU A 219 24.75 -5.59 7.44
N ALA A 220 23.61 -5.71 8.11
CA ALA A 220 23.05 -4.71 9.03
C ALA A 220 23.79 -4.66 10.38
N GLY A 221 24.49 -5.74 10.74
CA GLY A 221 25.17 -5.91 12.02
C GLY A 221 24.26 -6.40 13.15
N THR A 222 23.05 -6.83 12.82
CA THR A 222 22.06 -7.32 13.78
C THR A 222 22.35 -8.76 14.22
N ASN A 223 21.65 -9.24 15.25
CA ASN A 223 21.85 -10.55 15.82
C ASN A 223 20.93 -11.60 15.16
N PRO A 224 21.46 -12.59 14.41
CA PRO A 224 20.64 -13.58 13.68
C PRO A 224 19.76 -14.53 14.49
N HIS A 225 19.64 -14.29 15.80
CA HIS A 225 18.87 -15.10 16.72
C HIS A 225 17.99 -14.24 17.61
N ASP A 226 17.83 -12.97 17.27
CA ASP A 226 17.08 -11.98 18.03
C ASP A 226 16.40 -11.02 17.05
N ALA A 227 15.09 -11.21 16.88
CA ALA A 227 14.28 -10.49 15.91
C ALA A 227 14.25 -8.97 16.11
N ASP A 228 14.66 -8.46 17.26
CA ASP A 228 14.65 -7.05 17.66
C ASP A 228 15.96 -6.80 18.42
N THR A 229 17.01 -6.44 17.69
CA THR A 229 18.38 -6.47 18.21
C THR A 229 18.65 -5.40 19.27
N ASP A 230 18.00 -4.25 19.20
CA ASP A 230 18.16 -3.16 20.19
C ASP A 230 17.04 -3.09 21.24
N GLY A 231 15.96 -3.84 21.03
CA GLY A 231 14.87 -4.03 21.99
C GLY A 231 13.93 -2.84 22.09
N ASP A 232 13.79 -2.03 21.03
CA ASP A 232 12.92 -0.87 21.01
C ASP A 232 11.44 -1.22 20.70
N GLY A 233 11.21 -2.39 20.10
CA GLY A 233 9.91 -2.93 19.74
C GLY A 233 9.62 -3.00 18.23
N LEU A 234 10.46 -2.42 17.37
CA LEU A 234 10.52 -2.74 15.94
C LEU A 234 11.43 -3.95 15.72
N ASN A 235 11.10 -4.81 14.77
CA ASN A 235 12.04 -5.87 14.41
C ASN A 235 13.07 -5.39 13.39
N ASP A 236 14.21 -6.08 13.33
CA ASP A 236 15.34 -5.73 12.48
C ASP A 236 14.91 -5.63 11.00
N PHE A 237 14.00 -6.51 10.53
CA PHE A 237 13.40 -6.40 9.21
C PHE A 237 12.68 -5.06 8.97
N GLU A 238 11.79 -4.66 9.87
CA GLU A 238 11.00 -3.43 9.78
C GLU A 238 11.91 -2.21 9.74
N GLU A 239 12.91 -2.17 10.61
CA GLU A 239 13.89 -1.09 10.65
C GLU A 239 14.72 -1.01 9.37
N VAL A 240 15.27 -2.14 8.91
CA VAL A 240 16.17 -2.16 7.75
C VAL A 240 15.43 -1.98 6.42
N ARG A 241 14.16 -2.39 6.31
CA ARG A 241 13.42 -2.45 5.03
C ARG A 241 12.26 -1.48 4.91
N ILE A 242 11.67 -1.05 6.03
CA ILE A 242 10.46 -0.23 6.03
C ILE A 242 10.77 1.18 6.55
N HIS A 243 11.26 1.29 7.79
CA HIS A 243 11.47 2.56 8.47
C HIS A 243 12.83 3.18 8.16
N LEU A 244 13.78 2.37 7.71
CA LEU A 244 15.16 2.77 7.39
C LEU A 244 15.91 3.37 8.59
N THR A 245 15.50 2.97 9.79
CA THR A 245 16.13 3.26 11.06
C THR A 245 17.34 2.35 11.30
N ASN A 246 18.09 2.59 12.38
CA ASN A 246 19.26 1.80 12.71
C ASN A 246 18.92 0.72 13.73
N PRO A 247 18.89 -0.58 13.35
CA PRO A 247 18.44 -1.70 14.21
C PRO A 247 19.40 -2.07 15.36
N LEU A 248 20.37 -1.19 15.62
CA LEU A 248 21.34 -1.33 16.70
C LEU A 248 21.18 -0.18 17.71
N LEU A 249 20.23 0.72 17.50
CA LEU A 249 20.01 1.92 18.28
C LEU A 249 18.52 2.07 18.57
N TRP A 250 18.18 1.90 19.84
CA TRP A 250 16.85 2.18 20.39
C TRP A 250 16.26 3.55 20.00
N ASP A 251 17.09 4.50 19.57
CA ASP A 251 16.77 5.88 19.20
C ASP A 251 17.76 6.30 18.09
N THR A 252 17.27 6.32 16.85
CA THR A 252 18.11 6.51 15.67
C THR A 252 18.59 7.95 15.53
N ASP A 253 17.72 8.93 15.75
CA ASP A 253 18.01 10.36 15.55
C ASP A 253 18.52 11.10 16.80
N LYS A 254 18.42 10.45 17.96
CA LYS A 254 18.96 10.85 19.27
C LYS A 254 18.17 11.93 19.97
N ASP A 255 16.86 11.97 19.77
CA ASP A 255 15.95 12.88 20.45
C ASP A 255 15.38 12.32 21.78
N VAL A 256 15.72 11.07 22.13
CA VAL A 256 15.29 10.31 23.32
C VAL A 256 13.85 9.78 23.23
N LEU A 257 13.26 9.74 22.04
CA LEU A 257 12.15 8.85 21.70
C LEU A 257 12.70 7.59 21.04
N SER A 258 11.94 6.49 21.11
CA SER A 258 12.32 5.27 20.42
C SER A 258 11.67 5.22 19.05
N ASP A 259 12.36 4.62 18.09
CA ASP A 259 11.89 4.51 16.71
C ASP A 259 10.49 3.85 16.65
N PHE A 260 10.27 2.79 17.44
CA PHE A 260 8.97 2.15 17.63
C PHE A 260 7.89 3.12 18.09
N VAL A 261 8.18 3.94 19.12
CA VAL A 261 7.22 4.87 19.72
C VAL A 261 6.87 5.98 18.75
N GLU A 262 7.86 6.51 18.04
CA GLU A 262 7.67 7.50 17.01
C GLU A 262 6.77 6.99 15.90
N VAL A 263 7.11 5.85 15.29
CA VAL A 263 6.35 5.28 14.18
C VAL A 263 4.92 4.91 14.59
N THR A 264 4.73 4.27 15.75
CA THR A 264 3.43 3.67 16.09
C THR A 264 2.49 4.63 16.83
N ARG A 265 3.02 5.51 17.67
CA ARG A 265 2.22 6.33 18.59
C ARG A 265 2.12 7.78 18.13
N TYR A 266 3.26 8.41 17.83
CA TYR A 266 3.30 9.85 17.57
C TYR A 266 3.28 10.18 16.07
N ARG A 267 3.67 9.22 15.23
CA ARG A 267 3.80 9.35 13.78
C ARG A 267 4.78 10.44 13.36
N THR A 268 5.78 10.67 14.19
CA THR A 268 6.96 11.48 13.89
C THR A 268 7.92 10.71 12.98
N ASP A 269 8.91 11.42 12.44
CA ASP A 269 9.95 10.83 11.57
C ASP A 269 11.15 10.40 12.42
N PRO A 270 11.37 9.09 12.66
CA PRO A 270 12.43 8.60 13.57
C PRO A 270 13.87 8.82 13.06
N LEU A 271 14.00 9.49 11.91
CA LEU A 271 15.27 9.91 11.33
C LEU A 271 15.55 11.40 11.56
N LYS A 272 14.63 12.12 12.20
CA LYS A 272 14.70 13.56 12.45
C LYS A 272 14.21 13.90 13.85
N SER A 273 15.16 14.34 14.67
CA SER A 273 14.87 14.77 16.04
C SER A 273 13.86 15.92 16.17
N ASP A 274 13.57 16.60 15.07
CA ASP A 274 12.66 17.75 14.92
C ASP A 274 11.91 17.50 13.60
N THR A 275 10.74 16.87 13.70
CA THR A 275 10.00 16.32 12.57
C THR A 275 9.44 17.43 11.68
N ASP A 276 8.84 18.46 12.28
CA ASP A 276 8.24 19.56 11.55
C ASP A 276 9.24 20.66 11.17
N GLY A 277 10.40 20.74 11.84
CA GLY A 277 11.47 21.69 11.61
C GLY A 277 11.19 23.09 12.14
N ASP A 278 10.52 23.25 13.28
CA ASP A 278 10.28 24.54 13.93
C ASP A 278 11.45 24.97 14.85
N GLY A 279 12.29 24.01 15.27
CA GLY A 279 13.42 24.21 16.17
C GLY A 279 13.27 23.63 17.57
N LEU A 280 12.15 22.98 17.88
CA LEU A 280 11.95 22.11 19.04
C LEU A 280 12.14 20.65 18.63
N SER A 281 12.63 19.82 19.56
CA SER A 281 12.68 18.39 19.29
C SER A 281 11.32 17.74 19.55
N ASP A 282 10.99 16.64 18.86
CA ASP A 282 9.71 15.96 19.02
C ASP A 282 9.46 15.56 20.49
N ARG A 283 10.51 15.08 21.17
CA ARG A 283 10.50 14.86 22.61
C ARG A 283 10.17 16.13 23.43
N GLU A 284 10.82 17.27 23.16
CA GLU A 284 10.57 18.53 23.88
C GLU A 284 9.12 18.95 23.74
N GLU A 285 8.59 18.86 22.52
CA GLU A 285 7.20 19.18 22.21
C GLU A 285 6.23 18.27 22.95
N LEU A 286 6.47 16.96 22.96
CA LEU A 286 5.56 16.02 23.62
C LEU A 286 5.59 16.08 25.15
N LEU A 287 6.78 16.26 25.75
CA LEU A 287 6.96 16.14 27.20
C LEU A 287 6.99 17.48 27.94
N ASP A 288 7.63 18.48 27.35
CA ASP A 288 7.92 19.74 28.02
C ASP A 288 6.87 20.81 27.66
N TYR A 289 6.53 20.97 26.37
CA TYR A 289 5.61 22.02 25.89
C TYR A 289 4.17 21.54 25.66
N LYS A 290 4.01 20.24 25.38
CA LYS A 290 2.76 19.58 25.00
C LYS A 290 2.14 20.14 23.71
N THR A 291 2.99 20.50 22.75
CA THR A 291 2.65 20.94 21.39
C THR A 291 2.47 19.74 20.45
N ASP A 292 2.14 19.99 19.18
CA ASP A 292 2.02 18.95 18.16
C ASP A 292 3.33 18.88 17.33
N PRO A 293 4.15 17.82 17.46
CA PRO A 293 5.44 17.72 16.76
C PRO A 293 5.35 17.55 15.23
N LEU A 294 4.14 17.66 14.68
CA LEU A 294 3.87 17.62 13.26
C LEU A 294 3.40 18.99 12.73
N ASP A 295 3.31 20.01 13.59
CA ASP A 295 2.79 21.33 13.26
C ASP A 295 3.60 22.45 13.94
N LYS A 296 4.30 23.25 13.12
CA LYS A 296 5.26 24.26 13.60
C LYS A 296 4.64 25.38 14.43
N ASP A 297 3.32 25.54 14.35
CA ASP A 297 2.51 26.61 14.95
C ASP A 297 1.23 25.95 15.47
N THR A 298 1.34 25.33 16.66
CA THR A 298 0.33 24.44 17.24
C THR A 298 -1.03 25.12 17.39
N GLU A 299 -1.06 26.40 17.77
CA GLU A 299 -2.30 27.17 17.94
C GLU A 299 -2.70 28.01 16.73
N ASN A 300 -1.86 28.07 15.70
CA ASN A 300 -2.09 28.77 14.44
C ASN A 300 -2.30 30.29 14.62
N ASP A 301 -1.50 30.92 15.47
CA ASP A 301 -1.57 32.36 15.72
C ASP A 301 -0.57 33.19 14.88
N GLY A 302 0.36 32.50 14.20
CA GLY A 302 1.39 33.10 13.35
C GLY A 302 2.79 33.13 13.97
N LEU A 303 2.97 32.73 15.23
CA LEU A 303 4.27 32.39 15.81
C LEU A 303 4.48 30.88 15.76
N ILE A 304 5.75 30.48 15.62
CA ILE A 304 6.10 29.05 15.72
C ILE A 304 6.39 28.71 17.18
N ASP A 305 6.14 27.47 17.59
CA ASP A 305 6.22 27.03 18.98
C ASP A 305 7.61 27.29 19.60
N ALA A 306 8.68 27.07 18.81
CA ALA A 306 10.05 27.41 19.19
C ALA A 306 10.27 28.92 19.48
N GLU A 307 9.61 29.79 18.73
CA GLU A 307 9.70 31.25 18.88
C GLU A 307 8.89 31.72 20.10
N GLU A 308 7.70 31.19 20.30
CA GLU A 308 6.91 31.45 21.50
C GLU A 308 7.66 31.07 22.78
N LYS A 309 8.29 29.89 22.81
CA LYS A 309 9.19 29.48 23.90
C LYS A 309 10.29 30.52 24.15
N ARG A 310 10.87 31.08 23.09
CA ARG A 310 11.94 32.10 23.18
C ARG A 310 11.42 33.42 23.74
N LEU A 311 10.18 33.78 23.44
CA LEU A 311 9.52 35.00 23.91
C LEU A 311 8.89 34.84 25.31
N GLY A 312 8.70 33.60 25.77
CA GLY A 312 8.03 33.30 27.04
C GLY A 312 6.52 33.17 26.92
N CYS A 313 6.00 33.14 25.70
CA CYS A 313 4.62 32.82 25.35
C CYS A 313 4.30 31.36 25.69
N ASN A 314 3.02 31.02 25.62
CA ASN A 314 2.53 29.67 25.82
C ASN A 314 2.07 29.07 24.47
N PRO A 315 2.83 28.11 23.90
CA PRO A 315 2.55 27.43 22.61
C PRO A 315 1.29 26.57 22.51
N LYS A 316 0.30 26.88 23.34
CA LYS A 316 -1.00 26.23 23.38
C LYS A 316 -2.12 27.24 23.48
N LYS A 317 -1.77 28.52 23.43
CA LYS A 317 -2.67 29.63 23.66
C LYS A 317 -2.33 30.71 22.66
N VAL A 318 -3.28 30.98 21.78
CA VAL A 318 -3.24 32.11 20.86
C VAL A 318 -3.11 33.48 21.53
N ASP A 319 -3.24 33.58 22.86
CA ASP A 319 -3.28 34.81 23.65
C ASP A 319 -2.78 34.44 25.07
N THR A 320 -1.49 34.68 25.32
CA THR A 320 -0.80 34.22 26.51
C THR A 320 -1.22 34.99 27.76
N ASP A 321 -1.32 36.31 27.63
CA ASP A 321 -1.59 37.21 28.76
C ASP A 321 -3.09 37.50 28.97
N GLY A 322 -3.93 37.19 28.00
CA GLY A 322 -5.38 37.22 28.06
C GLY A 322 -5.98 38.61 27.87
N ASP A 323 -5.29 39.52 27.17
CA ASP A 323 -5.79 40.88 26.90
C ASP A 323 -6.74 40.95 25.70
N GLY A 324 -6.72 39.93 24.83
CA GLY A 324 -7.56 39.80 23.64
C GLY A 324 -6.86 40.09 22.30
N LEU A 325 -5.56 40.40 22.28
CA LEU A 325 -4.70 40.31 21.10
C LEU A 325 -4.06 38.92 21.03
N TYR A 326 -3.66 38.51 19.83
CA TYR A 326 -2.95 37.24 19.67
C TYR A 326 -1.45 37.46 19.75
N ASP A 327 -0.70 36.54 20.36
CA ASP A 327 0.74 36.70 20.58
C ASP A 327 1.47 36.98 19.25
N GLY A 328 1.06 36.30 18.17
CA GLY A 328 1.57 36.59 16.83
C GLY A 328 1.26 37.99 16.28
N ASP A 329 0.04 38.50 16.50
CA ASP A 329 -0.31 39.87 16.11
C ASP A 329 0.49 40.90 16.95
N GLU A 330 0.65 40.63 18.24
CA GLU A 330 1.42 41.47 19.15
C GLU A 330 2.88 41.58 18.71
N VAL A 331 3.54 40.47 18.44
CA VAL A 331 4.97 40.46 18.08
C VAL A 331 5.21 40.98 16.66
N ILE A 332 4.39 40.56 15.69
CA ILE A 332 4.63 40.82 14.26
C ILE A 332 4.08 42.17 13.82
N VAL A 333 2.90 42.55 14.32
CA VAL A 333 2.15 43.74 13.84
C VAL A 333 2.34 44.91 14.79
N HIS A 334 2.06 44.72 16.08
CA HIS A 334 1.96 45.81 17.05
C HIS A 334 3.28 46.09 17.79
N ARG A 335 4.19 45.13 17.81
CA ARG A 335 5.46 45.14 18.56
C ARG A 335 5.27 45.36 20.06
N THR A 336 4.14 44.90 20.60
CA THR A 336 3.83 44.86 22.03
C THR A 336 4.48 43.63 22.67
N ASN A 337 4.34 43.50 23.98
CA ASN A 337 4.87 42.39 24.75
C ASN A 337 3.79 41.33 25.02
N PRO A 338 3.83 40.16 24.35
CA PRO A 338 2.74 39.16 24.38
C PRO A 338 2.54 38.43 25.72
N VAL A 339 3.31 38.79 26.74
CA VAL A 339 3.17 38.24 28.10
C VAL A 339 2.73 39.30 29.11
N LEU A 340 2.42 40.52 28.66
CA LEU A 340 1.98 41.65 29.48
C LEU A 340 0.76 42.31 28.83
N PRO A 341 -0.42 42.29 29.49
CA PRO A 341 -1.65 42.83 28.89
C PRO A 341 -1.63 44.33 28.57
N ASP A 342 -0.60 45.05 29.01
CA ASP A 342 -0.43 46.50 29.00
C ASP A 342 1.08 46.74 28.87
N SER A 343 1.53 47.04 27.65
CA SER A 343 2.94 47.05 27.25
C SER A 343 3.70 48.28 27.73
N ASP A 344 3.05 49.44 27.79
CA ASP A 344 3.65 50.69 28.26
C ASP A 344 3.37 50.98 29.75
N GLY A 345 2.42 50.27 30.35
CA GLY A 345 2.14 50.23 31.78
C GLY A 345 1.29 51.39 32.30
N GLU A 346 0.49 52.04 31.46
CA GLU A 346 -0.36 53.17 31.87
C GLU A 346 -1.76 52.76 32.37
N GLY A 347 -2.15 51.50 32.18
CA GLY A 347 -3.40 50.94 32.68
C GLY A 347 -4.52 50.81 31.65
N ILE A 348 -4.21 50.89 30.36
CA ILE A 348 -5.06 50.42 29.26
C ILE A 348 -4.42 49.16 28.70
N ASN A 349 -5.22 48.16 28.33
CA ASN A 349 -4.68 46.96 27.71
C ASN A 349 -4.38 47.20 26.23
N ASP A 350 -3.36 46.53 25.70
CA ASP A 350 -2.89 46.69 24.31
C ASP A 350 -4.03 46.45 23.30
N HIS A 351 -4.89 45.46 23.55
CA HIS A 351 -6.09 45.22 22.77
C HIS A 351 -7.02 46.43 22.66
N ASP A 352 -7.31 47.07 23.80
CA ASP A 352 -8.23 48.20 23.86
C ASP A 352 -7.61 49.42 23.15
N GLU A 353 -6.32 49.64 23.31
CA GLU A 353 -5.59 50.69 22.59
C GLU A 353 -5.65 50.49 21.08
N VAL A 354 -5.36 49.28 20.60
CA VAL A 354 -5.37 48.98 19.16
C VAL A 354 -6.78 48.99 18.56
N ARG A 355 -7.76 48.36 19.23
CA ARG A 355 -9.08 48.07 18.64
C ARG A 355 -10.14 49.11 18.99
N VAL A 356 -10.05 49.76 20.15
CA VAL A 356 -11.06 50.69 20.66
C VAL A 356 -10.61 52.14 20.49
N TYR A 357 -9.44 52.49 21.03
CA TYR A 357 -8.99 53.88 21.15
C TYR A 357 -8.13 54.35 19.97
N ARG A 358 -7.47 53.42 19.28
CA ARG A 358 -6.52 53.66 18.19
C ARG A 358 -5.30 54.48 18.61
N THR A 359 -4.89 54.32 19.87
CA THR A 359 -3.63 54.83 20.45
C THR A 359 -2.47 53.87 20.13
N ASP A 360 -1.24 54.28 20.45
CA ASP A 360 -0.06 53.44 20.28
C ASP A 360 0.22 52.68 21.59
N PRO A 361 0.03 51.33 21.63
CA PRO A 361 0.16 50.54 22.86
C PRO A 361 1.58 50.45 23.42
N ASN A 362 2.56 51.04 22.74
CA ASN A 362 3.93 51.14 23.23
C ASN A 362 4.30 52.57 23.68
N ASN A 363 3.31 53.46 23.77
CA ASN A 363 3.53 54.87 24.08
C ASN A 363 2.38 55.46 24.90
N ALA A 364 2.64 55.58 26.19
CA ALA A 364 1.71 56.06 27.21
C ALA A 364 1.31 57.55 27.10
N ASP A 365 1.50 58.20 25.97
CA ASP A 365 1.15 59.59 25.66
C ASP A 365 1.20 59.72 24.13
N SER A 366 0.15 59.21 23.48
CA SER A 366 0.11 58.99 22.03
C SER A 366 0.29 60.25 21.20
N ASP A 367 -0.14 61.39 21.74
CA ASP A 367 -0.05 62.68 21.06
C ASP A 367 1.05 63.62 21.61
N SER A 368 1.71 63.20 22.70
CA SER A 368 2.85 63.87 23.33
C SER A 368 2.53 65.25 23.92
N ASP A 369 1.32 65.43 24.44
CA ASP A 369 0.89 66.67 25.09
C ASP A 369 1.25 66.73 26.60
N GLY A 370 1.57 65.57 27.19
CA GLY A 370 1.95 65.41 28.60
C GLY A 370 0.87 64.79 29.50
N LEU A 371 -0.30 64.45 28.97
CA LEU A 371 -1.27 63.54 29.58
C LEU A 371 -1.09 62.14 29.03
N THR A 372 -1.33 61.14 29.87
CA THR A 372 -1.31 59.75 29.40
C THR A 372 -2.64 59.38 28.76
N ASP A 373 -2.69 58.43 27.82
CA ASP A 373 -3.94 58.10 27.12
C ASP A 373 -5.01 57.63 28.12
N TYR A 374 -4.60 56.92 29.18
CA TYR A 374 -5.44 56.59 30.33
C TYR A 374 -6.08 57.82 31.01
N GLU A 375 -5.31 58.87 31.28
CA GLU A 375 -5.79 60.09 31.95
C GLU A 375 -6.84 60.76 31.06
N GLU A 376 -6.56 60.85 29.77
CA GLU A 376 -7.45 61.44 28.78
C GLU A 376 -8.74 60.65 28.62
N ILE A 377 -8.66 59.33 28.46
CA ILE A 377 -9.84 58.47 28.24
C ILE A 377 -10.68 58.34 29.51
N ARG A 378 -10.06 58.08 30.66
CA ARG A 378 -10.77 57.70 31.90
C ARG A 378 -11.08 58.88 32.81
N LEU A 379 -10.25 59.92 32.85
CA LEU A 379 -10.40 61.05 33.77
C LEU A 379 -10.98 62.30 33.10
N PHE A 380 -10.41 62.72 31.97
CA PHE A 380 -10.67 64.05 31.39
C PHE A 380 -11.62 64.04 30.19
N ARG A 381 -11.74 62.91 29.50
CA ARG A 381 -12.53 62.68 28.29
C ARG A 381 -12.10 63.56 27.10
N THR A 382 -10.80 63.84 27.01
CA THR A 382 -10.13 64.47 25.86
C THR A 382 -9.83 63.41 24.78
N ASP A 383 -9.36 63.83 23.62
CA ASP A 383 -9.02 62.96 22.48
C ASP A 383 -7.52 62.64 22.53
N PRO A 384 -7.11 61.40 22.88
CA PRO A 384 -5.70 61.04 23.10
C PRO A 384 -4.83 61.01 21.86
N LEU A 385 -5.40 61.40 20.71
CA LEU A 385 -4.70 61.52 19.43
C LEU A 385 -4.53 62.98 19.02
N LYS A 386 -4.90 63.94 19.87
CA LYS A 386 -4.90 65.37 19.59
C LYS A 386 -4.44 66.15 20.81
N PRO A 387 -3.26 66.80 20.73
CA PRO A 387 -2.73 67.56 21.86
C PRO A 387 -3.62 68.72 22.31
N ASP A 388 -4.60 69.11 21.50
CA ASP A 388 -5.55 70.19 21.73
C ASP A 388 -6.91 69.71 21.19
N THR A 389 -7.73 69.15 22.09
CA THR A 389 -8.99 68.47 21.74
C THR A 389 -10.00 69.41 21.09
N ASP A 390 -10.10 70.64 21.59
CA ASP A 390 -11.08 71.62 21.11
C ASP A 390 -10.54 72.60 20.05
N SER A 391 -9.23 72.51 19.78
CA SER A 391 -8.49 73.24 18.76
C SER A 391 -8.49 74.77 18.97
N ASP A 392 -8.43 75.24 20.21
CA ASP A 392 -8.37 76.67 20.55
C ASP A 392 -6.93 77.25 20.60
N GLY A 393 -5.92 76.39 20.51
CA GLY A 393 -4.51 76.73 20.50
C GLY A 393 -3.77 76.53 21.84
N VAL A 394 -4.41 75.94 22.85
CA VAL A 394 -3.79 75.52 24.11
C VAL A 394 -3.89 73.99 24.22
N SER A 395 -2.84 73.31 24.71
CA SER A 395 -2.92 71.85 24.86
C SER A 395 -3.77 71.43 26.05
N ASP A 396 -4.37 70.24 25.98
CA ASP A 396 -5.24 69.71 27.02
C ASP A 396 -4.51 69.63 28.37
N TYR A 397 -3.24 69.21 28.35
CA TYR A 397 -2.34 69.25 29.51
C TYR A 397 -2.21 70.66 30.12
N ASP A 398 -1.93 71.69 29.31
CA ASP A 398 -1.71 73.05 29.78
C ASP A 398 -3.02 73.63 30.33
N GLU A 399 -4.15 73.33 29.72
CA GLU A 399 -5.47 73.69 30.22
C GLU A 399 -5.77 73.10 31.59
N LEU A 400 -5.48 71.81 31.81
CA LEU A 400 -5.74 71.15 33.09
C LEU A 400 -4.73 71.51 34.18
N ARG A 401 -3.44 71.48 33.86
CA ARG A 401 -2.35 71.60 34.85
C ARG A 401 -1.92 73.04 35.08
N ARG A 402 -1.99 73.91 34.08
CA ARG A 402 -1.46 75.29 34.14
C ARG A 402 -2.55 76.36 34.23
N TYR A 403 -3.58 76.30 33.39
CA TYR A 403 -4.60 77.35 33.30
C TYR A 403 -5.88 77.03 34.09
N ARG A 404 -6.13 75.75 34.38
CA ARG A 404 -7.34 75.21 35.01
C ARG A 404 -8.62 75.59 34.24
N THR A 405 -8.59 75.43 32.92
CA THR A 405 -9.70 75.63 31.99
C THR A 405 -10.34 74.29 31.59
N ASP A 406 -11.38 74.32 30.74
CA ASP A 406 -12.15 73.14 30.34
C ASP A 406 -11.71 72.73 28.93
N PRO A 407 -10.96 71.61 28.78
CA PRO A 407 -10.35 71.21 27.50
C PRO A 407 -11.33 70.73 26.43
N LEU A 408 -12.62 70.71 26.74
CA LEU A 408 -13.68 70.34 25.81
C LEU A 408 -14.44 71.57 25.29
N LYS A 409 -13.99 72.78 25.60
CA LYS A 409 -14.70 74.02 25.29
C LYS A 409 -13.75 75.12 24.83
N ALA A 410 -13.72 75.28 23.51
CA ALA A 410 -12.87 76.27 22.85
C ALA A 410 -12.91 77.61 23.58
N GLY A 411 -11.76 77.98 24.14
CA GLY A 411 -11.53 79.24 24.79
C GLY A 411 -11.83 80.37 23.84
N GLY A 412 -12.88 81.14 24.15
CA GLY A 412 -13.18 82.36 23.42
C GLY A 412 -12.00 83.33 23.52
N GLY A 413 -11.18 83.35 22.46
CA GLY A 413 -9.98 84.17 22.28
C GLY A 413 -9.82 85.30 23.29
N SER A 414 -9.22 84.98 24.44
CA SER A 414 -8.74 85.95 25.40
C SER A 414 -7.76 85.24 26.34
N GLY A 415 -6.56 85.00 25.83
CA GLY A 415 -5.47 84.41 26.59
C GLY A 415 -5.24 85.09 27.95
N PRO A 416 -4.74 84.37 28.96
CA PRO A 416 -4.48 84.98 30.25
C PRO A 416 -3.17 85.79 30.19
N TYR A 417 -3.33 87.11 30.27
CA TYR A 417 -2.34 88.11 30.71
C TYR A 417 -1.17 88.45 29.78
N ARG A 418 -1.33 89.57 29.06
CA ARG A 418 -0.28 90.61 29.03
C ARG A 418 0.07 91.00 30.48
N LYS A 419 1.33 90.86 30.86
CA LYS A 419 1.99 91.71 31.86
C LYS A 419 3.28 92.26 31.30
#